data_AF-A0A6J6NEN5-F1
#
_entry.id   AF-A0A6J6NEN5-F1
#
_cell.length_a   1.000
_cell.length_b   1.000
_cell.length_c   1.000
_cell.angle_alpha   90.00
_cell.angle_beta   90.00
_cell.angle_gamma   90.00
#
_symmetry.space_group_name_H-M   'P 1'
#
loop_
_entity.id
_entity.type
_entity.pdbx_description
1 polymer ?
#
loop_
_entity_poly.entity_id
_entity_poly.type
_entity_poly.pdbx_seq_one_letter_code
_entity_poly.pdbx_strand_id
1 'polypeptide(L)'
;MVHKGDASNAAVRALLTLVGERHDLAVFGTPPGELRDKKLKQRLAAEFNNQCVYCETHLSGKMEVDHVIPMNQKSLGLHMYGNLVPACTECNRAKKSKSLGEFLEKHKIRNSTQLKNKIEARARRFGVTEPSDALKGLVANLYLDVGSLVVKQAESILKTLPEPSTATKAEAKKIQKKSDYDFSEISKKFPIGSWVNAVKDDLVGEVVDYSLEGPIGKRTPYVKFIVLDTGAKVRRAPSQLNPIKSPYRAK
;
A
#
# COMPACT_ATOMS: atom_id res chain seq x y z
N MET A 1 6.88 13.35 -7.23
CA MET A 1 5.50 12.98 -6.82
C MET A 1 5.37 11.57 -6.21
N VAL A 2 6.40 10.72 -6.24
CA VAL A 2 6.47 9.46 -5.47
C VAL A 2 6.16 9.65 -3.97
N HIS A 3 6.55 10.81 -3.42
CA HIS A 3 6.43 11.14 -1.99
C HIS A 3 5.01 11.37 -1.46
N LYS A 4 4.01 11.73 -2.30
CA LYS A 4 2.63 11.92 -1.84
C LYS A 4 2.04 10.62 -1.32
N GLY A 5 2.18 9.56 -2.12
CA GLY A 5 1.72 8.23 -1.77
C GLY A 5 2.46 7.68 -0.55
N ASP A 6 3.75 7.96 -0.41
CA ASP A 6 4.52 7.50 0.76
C ASP A 6 4.02 8.11 2.07
N ALA A 7 3.80 9.43 2.11
CA ALA A 7 3.26 10.12 3.27
C ALA A 7 1.85 9.63 3.63
N SER A 8 0.96 9.51 2.63
CA SER A 8 -0.39 8.97 2.84
C SER A 8 -0.35 7.53 3.35
N ASN A 9 0.48 6.66 2.77
CA ASN A 9 0.62 5.28 3.24
C ASN A 9 1.20 5.21 4.66
N ALA A 10 2.13 6.10 5.02
CA ALA A 10 2.65 6.19 6.39
C ALA A 10 1.56 6.59 7.38
N ALA A 11 0.72 7.57 7.03
CA ALA A 11 -0.42 7.98 7.86
C ALA A 11 -1.45 6.84 8.03
N VAL A 12 -1.78 6.12 6.96
CA VAL A 12 -2.67 4.95 7.03
C VAL A 12 -2.09 3.88 7.96
N ARG A 13 -0.79 3.56 7.83
CA ARG A 13 -0.13 2.59 8.71
C ARG A 13 -0.13 3.03 10.17
N ALA A 14 0.12 4.31 10.44
CA ALA A 14 0.07 4.86 11.78
C ALA A 14 -1.33 4.72 12.39
N LEU A 15 -2.39 5.05 11.64
CA LEU A 15 -3.77 4.87 12.07
C LEU A 15 -4.09 3.41 12.38
N LEU A 16 -3.80 2.48 11.45
CA LEU A 16 -4.07 1.05 11.64
C LEU A 16 -3.28 0.46 12.82
N THR A 17 -2.12 1.05 13.13
CA THR A 17 -1.34 0.71 14.32
C THR A 17 -2.02 1.17 15.60
N LEU A 18 -2.40 2.45 15.68
CA LEU A 18 -3.08 3.01 16.84
C LEU A 18 -4.41 2.31 17.15
N VAL A 19 -5.19 1.98 16.11
CA VAL A 19 -6.44 1.24 16.28
C VAL A 19 -6.18 -0.18 16.79
N GLY A 20 -5.17 -0.87 16.24
CA GLY A 20 -4.77 -2.21 16.69
C GLY A 20 -4.28 -2.25 18.14
N GLU A 21 -3.44 -1.29 18.54
CA GLU A 21 -2.94 -1.18 19.91
C GLU A 21 -4.07 -0.89 20.91
N ARG A 22 -5.03 -0.03 20.55
CA ARG A 22 -6.21 0.24 21.39
C ARG A 22 -7.13 -0.96 21.52
N HIS A 23 -7.26 -1.75 20.46
CA HIS A 23 -7.99 -3.01 20.51
C HIS A 23 -7.29 -3.99 21.47
N ASP A 24 -5.98 -4.20 21.32
CA ASP A 24 -5.22 -5.10 22.18
C ASP A 24 -5.25 -4.67 23.66
N LEU A 25 -5.24 -3.36 23.93
CA LEU A 25 -5.47 -2.82 25.27
C LEU A 25 -6.86 -3.21 25.81
N ALA A 26 -7.91 -3.03 25.02
CA ALA A 26 -9.27 -3.34 25.44
C ALA A 26 -9.50 -4.84 25.68
N VAL A 27 -8.86 -5.70 24.88
CA VAL A 27 -9.05 -7.16 24.96
C VAL A 27 -8.13 -7.83 25.98
N PHE A 28 -6.86 -7.41 26.07
CA PHE A 28 -5.86 -8.07 26.90
C PHE A 28 -5.45 -7.26 28.13
N GLY A 29 -5.97 -6.05 28.31
CA GLY A 29 -5.51 -5.12 29.35
C GLY A 29 -4.04 -4.72 29.18
N THR A 30 -3.45 -4.97 28.01
CA THR A 30 -2.03 -4.72 27.74
C THR A 30 -1.84 -3.27 27.33
N PRO A 31 -1.09 -2.44 28.07
CA PRO A 31 -0.82 -1.06 27.71
C PRO A 31 -0.27 -0.90 26.28
N PRO A 32 -0.66 0.17 25.55
CA PRO A 32 -0.10 0.48 24.25
C PRO A 32 1.43 0.52 24.31
N GLY A 33 2.09 -0.16 23.37
CA GLY A 33 3.54 -0.27 23.35
C GLY A 33 4.14 -1.24 24.36
N GLU A 34 3.39 -2.14 25.01
CA GLU A 34 3.96 -3.29 25.74
C GLU A 34 4.20 -4.52 24.85
N LEU A 35 3.49 -4.61 23.71
CA LEU A 35 3.86 -5.49 22.60
C LEU A 35 5.03 -4.89 21.80
N ARG A 36 6.10 -4.46 22.49
CA ARG A 36 7.35 -4.04 21.82
C ARG A 36 7.95 -5.22 21.10
N ASP A 37 8.59 -4.95 19.97
CA ASP A 37 9.13 -5.94 19.03
C ASP A 37 9.78 -7.15 19.70
N LYS A 38 10.59 -6.99 20.75
CA LYS A 38 11.27 -8.12 21.41
C LYS A 38 10.30 -9.05 22.16
N LYS A 39 9.43 -8.53 23.02
CA LYS A 39 8.48 -9.34 23.81
C LYS A 39 7.44 -9.97 22.90
N LEU A 40 6.93 -9.21 21.93
CA LEU A 40 6.02 -9.72 20.90
C LEU A 40 6.65 -10.87 20.12
N LYS A 41 7.89 -10.69 19.64
CA LYS A 41 8.63 -11.74 18.91
C LYS A 41 8.80 -13.00 19.76
N GLN A 42 9.20 -12.87 21.03
CA GLN A 42 9.33 -14.03 21.93
C GLN A 42 8.00 -14.77 22.10
N ARG A 43 6.89 -14.03 22.29
CA ARG A 43 5.56 -14.62 22.47
C ARG A 43 5.08 -15.33 21.20
N LEU A 44 5.23 -14.71 20.04
CA LEU A 44 4.92 -15.34 18.74
C LEU A 44 5.81 -16.55 18.47
N ALA A 45 7.11 -16.46 18.73
CA ALA A 45 8.02 -17.58 18.56
C ALA A 45 7.60 -18.77 19.44
N ALA A 46 7.29 -18.53 20.72
CA ALA A 46 6.81 -19.57 21.63
C ALA A 46 5.46 -20.16 21.18
N GLU A 47 4.49 -19.32 20.81
CA GLU A 47 3.15 -19.76 20.36
C GLU A 47 3.21 -20.65 19.10
N PHE A 48 4.18 -20.42 18.22
CA PHE A 48 4.36 -21.15 16.97
C PHE A 48 5.54 -22.13 17.01
N ASN A 49 5.96 -22.59 18.20
CA ASN A 49 7.03 -23.58 18.36
C ASN A 49 8.35 -23.23 17.66
N ASN A 50 8.69 -21.94 17.60
CA ASN A 50 9.82 -21.38 16.86
C ASN A 50 9.81 -21.76 15.37
N GLN A 51 8.65 -21.87 14.73
CA GLN A 51 8.52 -22.20 13.31
C GLN A 51 7.89 -21.04 12.53
N CYS A 52 8.32 -20.91 11.27
CA CYS A 52 7.67 -20.02 10.32
C CYS A 52 6.24 -20.50 10.11
N VAL A 53 5.28 -19.58 10.26
CA VAL A 53 3.86 -19.89 10.07
C VAL A 53 3.54 -20.35 8.65
N TYR A 54 4.37 -20.04 7.65
CA TYR A 54 4.08 -20.32 6.24
C TYR A 54 4.77 -21.56 5.69
N CYS A 55 5.97 -21.90 6.18
CA CYS A 55 6.76 -23.02 5.65
C CYS A 55 7.20 -24.00 6.74
N GLU A 56 6.79 -23.77 7.99
CA GLU A 56 7.03 -24.64 9.15
C GLU A 56 8.52 -24.88 9.48
N THR A 57 9.43 -24.22 8.76
CA THR A 57 10.87 -24.25 9.02
C THR A 57 11.18 -23.54 10.33
N HIS A 58 12.10 -24.11 11.10
CA HIS A 58 12.56 -23.55 12.37
C HIS A 58 13.22 -22.17 12.18
N LEU A 59 12.88 -21.23 13.05
CA LEU A 59 13.33 -19.85 13.05
C LEU A 59 14.54 -19.71 13.96
N SER A 60 15.74 -19.97 13.43
CA SER A 60 17.03 -19.86 14.13
C SER A 60 17.47 -18.41 14.37
N GLY A 61 16.62 -17.60 15.01
CA GLY A 61 16.87 -16.20 15.36
C GLY A 61 16.60 -15.16 14.26
N LYS A 62 16.41 -15.58 12.99
CA LYS A 62 16.04 -14.71 11.86
C LYS A 62 14.53 -14.71 11.62
N MET A 63 13.78 -14.28 12.63
CA MET A 63 12.32 -14.18 12.57
C MET A 63 11.87 -12.74 12.31
N GLU A 64 10.97 -12.60 11.35
CA GLU A 64 10.22 -11.37 11.11
C GLU A 64 8.78 -11.56 11.60
N VAL A 65 8.14 -10.45 11.96
CA VAL A 65 6.71 -10.42 12.27
C VAL A 65 6.00 -9.99 11.01
N ASP A 66 5.06 -10.81 10.54
CA ASP A 66 4.25 -10.54 9.36
C ASP A 66 2.78 -10.31 9.77
N HIS A 67 2.06 -9.56 8.94
CA HIS A 67 0.64 -9.31 9.09
C HIS A 67 -0.14 -10.27 8.19
N VAL A 68 -1.01 -11.09 8.78
CA VAL A 68 -1.88 -12.03 8.04
C VAL A 68 -2.72 -11.27 7.01
N ILE A 69 -3.43 -10.25 7.47
CA ILE A 69 -4.10 -9.23 6.66
C ILE A 69 -3.12 -8.07 6.47
N PRO A 70 -2.71 -7.74 5.22
CA PRO A 70 -1.75 -6.67 4.96
C PRO A 70 -2.17 -5.30 5.52
N MET A 71 -1.19 -4.57 6.07
CA MET A 71 -1.40 -3.22 6.61
C MET A 71 -1.23 -2.15 5.51
N ASN A 72 -2.25 -2.01 4.66
CA ASN A 72 -2.30 -1.05 3.56
C ASN A 72 -3.71 -0.48 3.37
N GLN A 73 -3.85 0.57 2.54
CA GLN A 73 -5.12 1.27 2.29
C GLN A 73 -6.26 0.41 1.69
N LYS A 74 -5.98 -0.82 1.23
CA LYS A 74 -6.99 -1.73 0.66
C LYS A 74 -7.42 -2.79 1.66
N SER A 75 -6.45 -3.52 2.20
CA SER A 75 -6.71 -4.65 3.10
C SER A 75 -6.99 -4.20 4.54
N LEU A 76 -6.54 -3.00 4.93
CA LEU A 76 -6.82 -2.38 6.23
C LEU A 76 -6.50 -3.26 7.44
N GLY A 77 -5.53 -4.17 7.32
CA GLY A 77 -5.14 -5.06 8.42
C GLY A 77 -4.54 -4.27 9.58
N LEU A 78 -5.09 -4.45 10.77
CA LEU A 78 -4.63 -3.77 11.98
C LEU A 78 -3.30 -4.35 12.47
N HIS A 79 -2.45 -3.52 13.08
CA HIS A 79 -1.29 -4.01 13.82
C HIS A 79 -1.73 -4.42 15.23
N MET A 80 -2.25 -5.64 15.34
CA MET A 80 -2.80 -6.21 16.57
C MET A 80 -2.39 -7.67 16.70
N TYR A 81 -2.27 -8.19 17.91
CA TYR A 81 -1.73 -9.52 18.21
C TYR A 81 -2.34 -10.65 17.36
N GLY A 82 -3.66 -10.59 17.14
CA GLY A 82 -4.39 -11.55 16.31
C GLY A 82 -3.97 -11.60 14.85
N ASN A 83 -3.53 -10.45 14.31
CA ASN A 83 -3.12 -10.30 12.92
C ASN A 83 -1.60 -10.52 12.72
N LEU A 84 -0.83 -10.68 13.79
CA LEU A 84 0.62 -10.85 13.74
C LEU A 84 1.02 -12.31 13.86
N VAL A 85 1.93 -12.74 13.00
CA VAL A 85 2.46 -14.12 12.95
C VAL A 85 3.98 -14.13 12.71
N PRO A 86 4.69 -15.15 13.20
CA PRO A 86 6.12 -15.28 12.94
C PRO A 86 6.37 -15.86 11.55
N ALA A 87 7.25 -15.22 10.77
CA ALA A 87 7.62 -15.65 9.44
C ALA A 87 9.14 -15.60 9.23
N CYS A 88 9.66 -16.48 8.39
CA CYS A 88 11.01 -16.32 7.87
C CYS A 88 11.04 -15.18 6.84
N THR A 89 12.20 -14.55 6.66
CA THR A 89 12.40 -13.45 5.70
C THR A 89 11.97 -13.81 4.28
N GLU A 90 12.20 -15.05 3.84
CA GLU A 90 11.81 -15.49 2.50
C GLU A 90 10.30 -15.51 2.31
N CYS A 91 9.56 -16.12 3.24
CA CYS A 91 8.11 -16.17 3.18
C CYS A 91 7.47 -14.79 3.34
N ASN A 92 7.96 -13.97 4.27
CA ASN A 92 7.45 -12.61 4.46
C ASN A 92 7.64 -11.75 3.19
N ARG A 93 8.84 -11.78 2.59
CA ARG A 93 9.10 -11.08 1.32
C ARG A 93 8.26 -11.63 0.16
N ALA A 94 8.04 -12.94 0.12
CA ALA A 94 7.20 -13.56 -0.91
C ALA A 94 5.72 -13.20 -0.74
N LYS A 95 5.20 -13.09 0.49
CA LYS A 95 3.84 -12.63 0.78
C LYS A 95 3.69 -11.15 0.47
N LYS A 96 4.54 -10.30 1.03
CA LYS A 96 4.51 -8.84 0.84
C LYS A 96 3.11 -8.28 1.13
N SER A 97 2.47 -7.70 0.13
CA SER A 97 1.14 -7.07 0.24
C SER A 97 0.00 -7.99 -0.18
N LYS A 98 0.27 -9.28 -0.43
CA LYS A 98 -0.76 -10.25 -0.82
C LYS A 98 -1.61 -10.65 0.37
N SER A 99 -2.88 -10.94 0.11
CA SER A 99 -3.72 -11.64 1.08
C SER A 99 -3.15 -13.04 1.36
N LEU A 100 -3.55 -13.65 2.48
CA LEU A 100 -3.16 -15.02 2.80
C LEU A 100 -3.56 -15.99 1.67
N GLY A 101 -4.77 -15.86 1.14
CA GLY A 101 -5.26 -16.69 0.03
C GLY A 101 -4.41 -16.56 -1.23
N GLU A 102 -4.16 -15.33 -1.68
CA GLU A 102 -3.34 -15.05 -2.86
C GLU A 102 -1.90 -15.57 -2.72
N PHE A 103 -1.35 -15.50 -1.50
CA PHE A 103 -0.01 -16.00 -1.21
C PHE A 103 0.04 -17.53 -1.28
N LEU A 104 -0.87 -18.21 -0.59
CA LEU A 104 -0.90 -19.67 -0.55
C LEU A 104 -1.17 -20.27 -1.94
N GLU A 105 -2.08 -19.69 -2.73
CA GLU A 105 -2.37 -20.15 -4.08
C GLU A 105 -1.13 -20.18 -4.98
N LYS A 106 -0.26 -19.16 -4.87
CA LYS A 106 0.99 -19.05 -5.64
C LYS A 106 2.13 -19.89 -5.10
N HIS A 107 1.97 -20.46 -3.91
CA HIS A 107 2.99 -21.27 -3.25
C HIS A 107 2.41 -22.61 -2.82
N LYS A 108 2.01 -23.42 -3.81
CA LYS A 108 1.31 -24.71 -3.59
C LYS A 108 2.02 -25.67 -2.63
N ILE A 109 3.36 -25.69 -2.61
CA ILE A 109 4.16 -26.49 -1.66
C ILE A 109 3.87 -26.08 -0.20
N ARG A 110 3.48 -24.82 0.01
CA ARG A 110 3.12 -24.20 1.30
C ARG A 110 1.59 -24.14 1.51
N ASN A 111 0.80 -24.58 0.51
CA ASN A 111 -0.65 -24.42 0.47
C ASN A 111 -1.34 -25.65 1.07
N SER A 112 -1.44 -25.66 2.38
CA SER A 112 -2.29 -26.61 3.10
C SER A 112 -3.59 -25.89 3.51
N THR A 113 -4.74 -26.44 3.13
CA THR A 113 -6.05 -25.97 3.61
C THR A 113 -6.11 -25.93 5.13
N GLN A 114 -5.45 -26.89 5.79
CA GLN A 114 -5.33 -26.94 7.25
C GLN A 114 -4.52 -25.76 7.79
N LEU A 115 -3.43 -25.38 7.13
CA LEU A 115 -2.62 -24.24 7.54
C LEU A 115 -3.42 -22.93 7.44
N LYS A 116 -4.09 -22.71 6.32
CA LYS A 116 -4.96 -21.54 6.11
C LYS A 116 -6.00 -21.45 7.23
N ASN A 117 -6.72 -22.55 7.49
CA ASN A 117 -7.76 -22.61 8.51
C ASN A 117 -7.20 -22.33 9.91
N LYS A 118 -6.00 -22.84 10.24
CA LYS A 118 -5.33 -22.59 11.52
C LYS A 118 -4.99 -21.11 11.71
N ILE A 119 -4.42 -20.46 10.68
CA ILE A 119 -4.06 -19.04 10.72
C ILE A 119 -5.32 -18.17 10.87
N GLU A 120 -6.35 -18.44 10.07
CA GLU A 120 -7.61 -17.69 10.11
C GLU A 120 -8.38 -17.91 11.41
N ALA A 121 -8.40 -19.13 11.95
CA ALA A 121 -9.02 -19.41 13.24
C ALA A 121 -8.32 -18.67 14.38
N ARG A 122 -6.98 -18.59 14.36
CA ARG A 122 -6.23 -17.78 15.31
C ARG A 122 -6.59 -16.30 15.20
N ALA A 123 -6.64 -15.76 13.99
CA ALA A 123 -7.00 -14.37 13.75
C ALA A 123 -8.40 -14.05 14.33
N ARG A 124 -9.39 -14.91 14.03
CA ARG A 124 -10.76 -14.78 14.58
C ARG A 124 -10.81 -14.87 16.10
N ARG A 125 -10.06 -15.80 16.71
CA ARG A 125 -9.98 -15.96 18.18
C ARG A 125 -9.55 -14.66 18.88
N PHE A 126 -8.73 -13.86 18.22
CA PHE A 126 -8.23 -12.59 18.76
C PHE A 126 -8.96 -11.36 18.23
N GLY A 127 -10.16 -11.53 17.65
CA GLY A 127 -11.01 -10.42 17.23
C GLY A 127 -10.59 -9.76 15.91
N VAL A 128 -9.75 -10.42 15.09
CA VAL A 128 -9.51 -9.93 13.73
C VAL A 128 -10.76 -10.17 12.90
N THR A 129 -11.40 -9.09 12.47
CA THR A 129 -12.60 -9.09 11.64
C THR A 129 -12.35 -8.35 10.32
N GLU A 130 -13.30 -8.47 9.40
CA GLU A 130 -13.31 -7.64 8.20
C GLU A 130 -13.42 -6.15 8.57
N PRO A 131 -12.74 -5.26 7.82
CA PRO A 131 -12.83 -3.82 8.05
C PRO A 131 -14.27 -3.31 7.84
N SER A 132 -14.76 -2.50 8.80
CA SER A 132 -16.06 -1.84 8.65
C SER A 132 -16.03 -0.80 7.54
N ASP A 133 -17.19 -0.50 6.94
CA ASP A 133 -17.28 0.54 5.89
C ASP A 133 -16.91 1.93 6.43
N ALA A 134 -17.17 2.18 7.72
CA ALA A 134 -16.69 3.38 8.39
C ALA A 134 -15.15 3.48 8.38
N LEU A 135 -14.44 2.38 8.69
CA LEU A 135 -12.98 2.35 8.64
C LEU A 135 -12.45 2.52 7.21
N LYS A 136 -13.09 1.87 6.22
CA LYS A 136 -12.74 2.02 4.80
C LYS A 136 -12.85 3.48 4.35
N GLY A 137 -13.99 4.13 4.65
CA GLY A 137 -14.22 5.54 4.31
C GLY A 137 -13.24 6.47 5.00
N LEU A 138 -12.98 6.27 6.29
CA LEU A 138 -12.02 7.07 7.06
C LEU A 138 -10.60 6.95 6.50
N VAL A 139 -10.14 5.74 6.19
CA VAL A 139 -8.80 5.51 5.63
C VAL A 139 -8.67 6.12 4.25
N ALA A 140 -9.68 5.99 3.39
CA ALA A 140 -9.70 6.61 2.07
C ALA A 140 -9.58 8.14 2.17
N ASN A 141 -10.35 8.77 3.07
CA ASN A 141 -10.27 10.21 3.32
C ASN A 141 -8.92 10.62 3.88
N LEU A 142 -8.41 9.91 4.90
CA LEU A 142 -7.09 10.19 5.48
C LEU A 142 -5.98 10.13 4.41
N TYR A 143 -6.03 9.11 3.54
CA TYR A 143 -5.06 8.95 2.46
C TYR A 143 -5.07 10.17 1.51
N LEU A 144 -6.27 10.61 1.09
CA LEU A 144 -6.44 11.75 0.21
C LEU A 144 -6.03 13.07 0.89
N ASP A 145 -6.41 13.26 2.14
CA ASP A 145 -6.21 14.50 2.88
C ASP A 145 -4.73 14.73 3.20
N VAL A 146 -4.04 13.72 3.74
CA VAL A 146 -2.60 13.79 4.00
C VAL A 146 -1.83 14.04 2.71
N GLY A 147 -2.19 13.33 1.65
CA GLY A 147 -1.54 13.51 0.36
C GLY A 147 -1.74 14.91 -0.19
N SER A 148 -2.96 15.45 -0.10
CA SER A 148 -3.28 16.80 -0.59
C SER A 148 -2.59 17.87 0.25
N LEU A 149 -2.51 17.68 1.56
CA LEU A 149 -1.79 18.55 2.47
C LEU A 149 -0.30 18.62 2.12
N VAL A 150 0.37 17.48 1.95
CA VAL A 150 1.81 17.43 1.62
C VAL A 150 2.10 18.16 0.31
N VAL A 151 1.28 17.96 -0.72
CA VAL A 151 1.42 18.66 -2.00
C VAL A 151 1.25 20.17 -1.81
N LYS A 152 0.19 20.60 -1.12
CA LYS A 152 -0.07 22.02 -0.86
C LYS A 152 1.08 22.69 -0.11
N GLN A 153 1.64 22.03 0.90
CA GLN A 153 2.77 22.56 1.66
C GLN A 153 4.05 22.63 0.81
N ALA A 154 4.31 21.61 -0.03
CA ALA A 154 5.43 21.63 -0.95
C ALA A 154 5.34 22.79 -1.94
N GLU A 155 4.17 23.01 -2.56
CA GLU A 155 3.93 24.15 -3.46
C GLU A 155 4.10 25.50 -2.77
N SER A 156 3.67 25.61 -1.50
CA SER A 156 3.85 26.82 -0.70
C SER A 156 5.33 27.11 -0.47
N ILE A 157 6.11 26.11 -0.08
CA ILE A 157 7.55 26.28 0.17
C ILE A 157 8.33 26.53 -1.11
N LEU A 158 7.98 25.88 -2.23
CA LEU A 158 8.64 26.10 -3.51
C LEU A 158 8.64 27.57 -3.94
N LYS A 159 7.56 28.31 -3.66
CA LYS A 159 7.45 29.75 -3.95
C LYS A 159 8.40 30.62 -3.12
N THR A 160 8.91 30.11 -2.01
CA THR A 160 9.83 30.81 -1.12
C THR A 160 11.30 30.51 -1.43
N LEU A 161 11.56 29.50 -2.27
CA LEU A 161 12.93 29.15 -2.64
C LEU A 161 13.49 30.18 -3.64
N PRO A 162 14.79 30.51 -3.55
CA PRO A 162 15.40 31.45 -4.48
C PRO A 162 15.40 30.88 -5.90
N GLU A 163 15.12 31.76 -6.88
CA GLU A 163 15.21 31.41 -8.28
C GLU A 163 16.65 31.02 -8.65
N PRO A 164 16.86 29.87 -9.32
CA PRO A 164 18.20 29.47 -9.72
C PRO A 164 18.77 30.46 -10.75
N SER A 165 20.08 30.73 -10.64
CA SER A 165 20.79 31.63 -11.57
C SER A 165 20.71 31.14 -13.02
N THR A 166 20.94 32.03 -13.98
CA THR A 166 21.03 31.68 -15.40
C THR A 166 22.07 30.60 -15.67
N ALA A 167 23.22 30.66 -14.99
CA ALA A 167 24.28 29.65 -15.10
C ALA A 167 23.81 28.28 -14.56
N THR A 168 23.12 28.27 -13.41
CA THR A 168 22.54 27.05 -12.83
C THR A 168 21.47 26.45 -13.75
N LYS A 169 20.60 27.28 -14.33
CA LYS A 169 19.57 26.84 -15.30
C LYS A 169 20.21 26.24 -16.57
N ALA A 170 21.32 26.81 -17.04
CA ALA A 170 22.06 26.27 -18.18
C ALA A 170 22.72 24.92 -17.87
N GLU A 171 23.31 24.77 -16.68
CA GLU A 171 23.91 23.50 -16.25
C GLU A 171 22.85 22.41 -16.05
N ALA A 172 21.71 22.76 -15.45
CA ALA A 172 20.57 21.85 -15.27
C ALA A 172 20.06 21.29 -16.62
N LYS A 173 20.07 22.10 -17.69
CA LYS A 173 19.71 21.64 -19.04
C LYS A 173 20.66 20.58 -19.61
N LYS A 174 21.94 20.57 -19.19
CA LYS A 174 22.92 19.58 -19.67
C LYS A 174 22.69 18.20 -19.04
N ILE A 175 22.22 18.15 -17.80
CA ILE A 175 21.90 16.90 -17.09
C ILE A 175 20.45 16.44 -17.28
N GLN A 176 19.59 17.29 -17.85
CA GLN A 176 18.22 16.93 -18.20
C GLN A 176 18.26 15.84 -19.28
N LYS A 177 18.06 14.58 -18.88
CA LYS A 177 17.86 13.48 -19.83
C LYS A 177 16.72 13.88 -20.76
N LYS A 178 16.96 13.87 -22.09
CA LYS A 178 15.89 14.00 -23.07
C LYS A 178 14.91 12.87 -22.80
N SER A 179 13.73 13.21 -22.29
CA SER A 179 12.65 12.25 -22.20
C SER A 179 12.25 11.89 -23.62
N ASP A 180 12.09 10.60 -23.90
CA ASP A 180 11.62 10.11 -25.21
C ASP A 180 10.17 10.58 -25.49
N TYR A 181 9.48 11.15 -24.49
CA TYR A 181 8.10 11.63 -24.59
C TYR A 181 7.77 12.73 -23.57
N ASP A 182 6.96 13.71 -23.96
CA ASP A 182 6.43 14.75 -23.08
C ASP A 182 5.04 14.36 -22.56
N PHE A 183 4.93 14.07 -21.26
CA PHE A 183 3.66 13.73 -20.61
C PHE A 183 2.84 14.93 -20.15
N SER A 184 3.26 16.17 -20.46
CA SER A 184 2.62 17.39 -19.95
C SER A 184 1.10 17.42 -20.18
N GLU A 185 0.64 17.16 -21.41
CA GLU A 185 -0.80 17.16 -21.74
C GLU A 185 -1.57 16.04 -21.04
N ILE A 186 -0.97 14.84 -20.96
CA ILE A 186 -1.59 13.70 -20.26
C ILE A 186 -1.71 13.99 -18.77
N SER A 187 -0.67 14.55 -18.16
CA SER A 187 -0.66 14.85 -16.72
C SER A 187 -1.62 15.96 -16.33
N LYS A 188 -1.88 16.92 -17.21
CA LYS A 188 -2.93 17.94 -17.02
C LYS A 188 -4.33 17.30 -17.04
N LYS A 189 -4.59 16.41 -18.00
CA LYS A 189 -5.90 15.76 -18.15
C LYS A 189 -6.16 14.68 -17.10
N PHE A 190 -5.12 13.96 -16.71
CA PHE A 190 -5.18 12.84 -15.77
C PHE A 190 -4.12 13.00 -14.67
N PRO A 191 -4.26 13.97 -13.75
CA PRO A 191 -3.27 14.18 -12.69
C PRO A 191 -3.07 12.91 -11.85
N ILE A 192 -1.85 12.63 -11.40
CA ILE A 192 -1.62 11.51 -10.46
C ILE A 192 -2.44 11.77 -9.18
N GLY A 193 -3.17 10.75 -8.74
CA GLY A 193 -4.14 10.81 -7.64
C GLY A 193 -5.55 11.23 -8.06
N SER A 194 -5.75 11.59 -9.33
CA SER A 194 -7.09 11.77 -9.90
C SER A 194 -7.76 10.42 -10.17
N TRP A 195 -9.09 10.43 -10.24
CA TRP A 195 -9.87 9.23 -10.52
C TRP A 195 -10.24 9.17 -11.99
N VAL A 196 -10.19 7.96 -12.55
CA VAL A 196 -10.55 7.69 -13.93
C VAL A 196 -11.50 6.51 -14.03
N ASN A 197 -12.31 6.50 -15.07
CA ASN A 197 -13.10 5.37 -15.53
C ASN A 197 -12.57 4.92 -16.89
N ALA A 198 -12.36 3.61 -17.05
CA ALA A 198 -11.94 3.01 -18.31
C ALA A 198 -13.14 2.68 -19.20
N VAL A 199 -13.22 3.31 -20.38
CA VAL A 199 -14.39 3.27 -21.27
C VAL A 199 -14.77 1.85 -21.71
N LYS A 200 -13.78 0.96 -21.86
CA LYS A 200 -13.99 -0.37 -22.44
C LYS A 200 -14.61 -1.37 -21.47
N ASP A 201 -14.21 -1.29 -20.20
CA ASP A 201 -14.46 -2.31 -19.19
C ASP A 201 -15.00 -1.72 -17.88
N ASP A 202 -15.38 -0.44 -17.91
CA ASP A 202 -15.96 0.34 -16.82
C ASP A 202 -15.13 0.32 -15.53
N LEU A 203 -13.82 0.04 -15.65
CA LEU A 203 -12.94 -0.04 -14.50
C LEU A 203 -12.69 1.36 -13.94
N VAL A 204 -13.07 1.57 -12.69
CA VAL A 204 -12.78 2.78 -11.94
C VAL A 204 -11.46 2.63 -11.19
N GLY A 205 -10.62 3.67 -11.17
CA GLY A 205 -9.42 3.66 -10.34
C GLY A 205 -8.65 4.97 -10.27
N GLU A 206 -7.64 5.00 -9.40
CA GLU A 206 -6.79 6.17 -9.14
C GLU A 206 -5.56 6.15 -10.05
N VAL A 207 -5.29 7.25 -10.75
CA VAL A 207 -4.09 7.42 -11.59
C VAL A 207 -2.84 7.41 -10.72
N VAL A 208 -1.88 6.56 -11.04
CA VAL A 208 -0.64 6.41 -10.24
C VAL A 208 0.64 6.70 -11.00
N ASP A 209 0.62 6.63 -12.33
CA ASP A 209 1.83 6.76 -13.14
C ASP A 209 1.51 7.01 -14.62
N TYR A 210 2.54 7.41 -15.38
CA TYR A 210 2.50 7.47 -16.84
C TYR A 210 3.66 6.65 -17.40
N SER A 211 3.42 5.93 -18.50
CA SER A 211 4.45 5.10 -19.11
C SER A 211 4.33 5.12 -20.62
N LEU A 212 5.43 4.75 -21.26
CA LEU A 212 5.48 4.40 -22.67
C LEU A 212 5.45 2.88 -22.83
N GLU A 213 4.87 2.39 -23.92
CA GLU A 213 4.88 0.98 -24.29
C GLU A 213 5.17 0.82 -25.78
N GLY A 214 5.92 -0.23 -26.14
CA GLY A 214 6.38 -0.49 -27.51
C GLY A 214 7.88 -0.24 -27.72
N PRO A 215 8.39 -0.49 -28.94
CA PRO A 215 9.79 -0.29 -29.29
C PRO A 215 10.14 1.19 -29.36
N ILE A 216 11.42 1.51 -29.10
CA ILE A 216 11.97 2.87 -29.18
C ILE A 216 11.62 3.50 -30.55
N GLY A 217 11.09 4.72 -30.55
CA GLY A 217 10.64 5.43 -31.77
C GLY A 217 9.21 5.14 -32.23
N LYS A 218 8.53 4.12 -31.68
CA LYS A 218 7.09 3.84 -31.93
C LYS A 218 6.30 3.66 -30.62
N ARG A 219 6.81 4.21 -29.52
CA ARG A 219 6.17 4.02 -28.22
C ARG A 219 4.91 4.86 -28.12
N THR A 220 3.88 4.27 -27.54
CA THR A 220 2.60 4.94 -27.29
C THR A 220 2.48 5.26 -25.80
N PRO A 221 1.94 6.43 -25.41
CA PRO A 221 1.74 6.76 -24.00
C PRO A 221 0.52 6.06 -23.40
N TYR A 222 0.63 5.71 -22.12
CA TYR A 222 -0.44 5.12 -21.34
C TYR A 222 -0.51 5.76 -19.96
N VAL A 223 -1.73 5.84 -19.44
CA VAL A 223 -1.99 6.18 -18.04
C VAL A 223 -2.13 4.87 -17.27
N LYS A 224 -1.41 4.77 -16.15
CA LYS A 224 -1.50 3.66 -15.23
C LYS A 224 -2.36 4.06 -14.05
N PHE A 225 -3.32 3.23 -13.72
CA PHE A 225 -4.19 3.44 -12.57
C PHE A 225 -4.35 2.16 -11.76
N ILE A 226 -4.69 2.31 -10.49
CA ILE A 226 -5.02 1.22 -9.58
C ILE A 226 -6.54 1.11 -9.53
N VAL A 227 -7.08 -0.02 -9.98
CA VAL A 227 -8.51 -0.30 -9.95
C VAL A 227 -9.01 -0.27 -8.51
N LEU A 228 -10.17 0.37 -8.29
CA LEU A 228 -10.79 0.59 -7.00
C LEU A 228 -11.00 -0.73 -6.23
N ASP A 229 -11.70 -1.68 -6.85
CA ASP A 229 -12.17 -2.89 -6.16
C ASP A 229 -11.08 -3.96 -6.01
N THR A 230 -10.32 -4.19 -7.09
CA THR A 230 -9.34 -5.27 -7.14
C THR A 230 -7.95 -4.82 -6.73
N GLY A 231 -7.69 -3.51 -6.76
CA GLY A 231 -6.37 -2.98 -6.58
C GLY A 231 -5.37 -3.34 -7.69
N ALA A 232 -5.84 -3.93 -8.80
CA ALA A 232 -5.01 -4.30 -9.93
C ALA A 232 -4.42 -3.05 -10.59
N LYS A 233 -3.15 -3.14 -10.99
CA LYS A 233 -2.49 -2.07 -11.76
C LYS A 233 -2.84 -2.26 -13.24
N VAL A 234 -3.67 -1.39 -13.77
CA VAL A 234 -4.13 -1.42 -15.15
C VAL A 234 -3.52 -0.25 -15.93
N ARG A 235 -3.33 -0.44 -17.22
CA ARG A 235 -2.84 0.56 -18.17
C ARG A 235 -3.86 0.74 -19.28
N ARG A 236 -4.20 1.98 -19.60
CA ARG A 236 -5.09 2.33 -20.71
C ARG A 236 -4.54 3.55 -21.45
N ALA A 237 -4.78 3.61 -22.75
CA ALA A 237 -4.41 4.78 -23.52
C ALA A 237 -5.22 6.00 -23.00
N PRO A 238 -4.69 7.22 -23.05
CA PRO A 238 -5.40 8.42 -22.62
C PRO A 238 -6.79 8.60 -23.28
N SER A 239 -6.96 8.09 -24.51
CA SER A 239 -8.24 8.10 -25.24
C SER A 239 -9.28 7.11 -24.70
N GLN A 240 -8.87 6.16 -23.86
CA GLN A 240 -9.73 5.12 -23.30
C GLN A 240 -10.14 5.43 -21.86
N LEU A 241 -9.87 6.64 -21.37
CA LEU A 241 -10.10 7.04 -19.99
C LEU A 241 -10.92 8.33 -19.92
N ASN A 242 -11.89 8.32 -19.01
CA ASN A 242 -12.64 9.51 -18.61
C ASN A 242 -12.24 9.91 -17.19
N PRO A 243 -11.86 11.18 -16.94
CA PRO A 243 -11.65 11.66 -15.58
C PRO A 243 -13.00 11.72 -14.84
N ILE A 244 -13.01 11.31 -13.58
CA ILE A 244 -14.19 11.30 -12.71
C ILE A 244 -13.87 11.94 -11.35
N LYS A 245 -14.90 12.23 -10.56
CA LYS A 245 -14.74 12.62 -9.15
C LYS A 245 -14.38 11.40 -8.31
N SER A 246 -13.72 11.64 -7.16
CA SER A 246 -13.41 10.58 -6.20
C SER A 246 -14.69 9.85 -5.78
N PRO A 247 -14.76 8.51 -5.90
CA PRO A 247 -15.89 7.72 -5.46
C PRO A 247 -16.04 7.71 -3.93
N TYR A 248 -14.99 8.08 -3.20
CA TYR A 248 -15.00 8.17 -1.73
C TYR A 248 -15.50 9.50 -1.19
N ARG A 249 -15.55 10.55 -2.03
CA ARG A 249 -16.22 11.80 -1.64
C ARG A 249 -17.69 11.68 -1.98
N ALA A 250 -18.50 11.28 -1.01
CA ALA A 250 -19.92 11.61 -1.03
C ALA A 250 -20.06 13.13 -1.21
N LYS A 251 -21.06 13.54 -2.00
CA LYS A 251 -21.36 14.96 -2.26
C LYS A 251 -21.52 15.75 -0.98
#